data_AF-A0A9D9THJ1-F1
#
_entry.id   AF-A0A9D9THJ1-F1
#
_cell.length_a   1.000
_cell.length_b   1.000
_cell.length_c   1.000
_cell.angle_alpha   90.00
_cell.angle_beta   90.00
_cell.angle_gamma   90.00
#
_symmetry.space_group_name_H-M   'P 1'
#
loop_
_entity.id
_entity.type
_entity.pdbx_description
1 polymer ?
#
loop_
_entity_poly.entity_id
_entity_poly.type
_entity_poly.pdbx_seq_one_letter_code
_entity_poly.pdbx_strand_id
1 'polypeptide(L)' 'MHIAIIATSPRKNSNSLRFANFLKQTLAHKIDHSLAVVDFHDYDLPNVGRGVLDPINLSAFQKNLIENWAKADL' A
#
# COMPACT_ATOMS: atom_id res chain seq x y z
N MET A 1 4.02 -4.47 15.85
CA MET A 1 4.01 -3.24 15.03
C MET A 1 3.59 -3.58 13.61
N HIS A 2 2.63 -2.87 13.03
CA HIS A 2 2.25 -2.99 11.63
C HIS A 2 2.99 -1.94 10.80
N ILE A 3 3.73 -2.38 9.77
CA ILE A 3 4.45 -1.51 8.85
C ILE A 3 3.80 -1.60 7.48
N ALA A 4 3.35 -0.46 6.95
CA ALA A 4 2.81 -0.35 5.60
C ALA A 4 3.86 0.23 4.65
N ILE A 5 4.34 -0.57 3.70
CA ILE A 5 5.29 -0.15 2.67
C ILE A 5 4.52 0.23 1.40
N ILE A 6 4.51 1.51 1.06
CA ILE A 6 3.74 2.05 -0.07
C ILE A 6 4.65 2.27 -1.28
N ALA A 7 4.44 1.49 -2.35
CA ALA A 7 5.16 1.63 -3.61
C ALA A 7 4.30 2.38 -4.64
N THR A 8 4.58 3.66 -4.83
CA THR A 8 3.68 4.59 -5.56
C THR A 8 3.86 4.64 -7.08
N SER A 9 4.82 3.89 -7.64
CA SER A 9 4.98 3.82 -9.09
C SER A 9 3.89 2.94 -9.72
N PRO A 10 3.11 3.43 -10.69
CA PRO A 10 2.06 2.63 -11.34
C PRO A 10 2.59 1.63 -12.38
N ARG A 11 3.88 1.70 -12.71
CA ARG A 11 4.49 0.76 -13.67
C ARG A 11 4.57 -0.65 -13.07
N LYS A 12 4.08 -1.65 -13.81
CA LYS A 12 4.29 -3.08 -13.47
C LYS A 12 5.78 -3.32 -13.21
N ASN A 13 6.08 -4.04 -12.13
CA ASN A 13 7.44 -4.48 -11.82
C ASN A 13 8.45 -3.31 -11.69
N SER A 14 8.00 -2.16 -11.18
CA SER A 14 8.85 -0.99 -10.97
C SER A 14 10.00 -1.26 -9.99
N ASN A 15 11.09 -0.50 -10.12
CA ASN A 15 12.22 -0.61 -9.19
C ASN A 15 11.80 -0.33 -7.73
N SER A 16 10.89 0.62 -7.52
CA SER A 16 10.34 0.92 -6.20
C SER A 16 9.54 -0.27 -5.63
N LEU A 17 8.75 -0.97 -6.46
CA LEU A 17 8.03 -2.17 -6.03
C LEU A 17 8.98 -3.32 -5.70
N ARG A 18 10.03 -3.51 -6.51
CA ARG A 18 11.08 -4.52 -6.23
C ARG A 18 11.77 -4.23 -4.90
N PHE A 19 12.12 -2.97 -4.65
CA PHE A 19 12.74 -2.56 -3.40
C PHE A 19 11.79 -2.70 -2.19
N ALA A 20 10.52 -2.35 -2.34
CA ALA A 20 9.50 -2.55 -1.30
C ALA A 20 9.35 -4.03 -0.92
N ASN A 21 9.32 -4.93 -1.92
CA ASN A 21 9.28 -6.37 -1.69
C ASN A 21 10.56 -6.89 -1.03
N PHE A 22 11.72 -6.37 -1.41
CA PHE A 22 12.98 -6.67 -0.75
C PHE A 22 12.94 -6.27 0.74
N LEU A 23 12.52 -5.05 1.07
CA LEU A 23 12.35 -4.59 2.45
C LEU A 23 11.41 -5.50 3.25
N LYS A 24 10.26 -5.87 2.66
CA LYS A 24 9.33 -6.81 3.28
C LYS A 24 10.02 -8.12 3.65
N GLN A 25 10.79 -8.71 2.74
CA GLN A 25 11.52 -9.95 2.98
C GLN A 25 12.58 -9.79 4.07
N THR A 26 13.37 -8.71 4.03
CA THR A 26 14.41 -8.44 5.03
C THR A 26 13.83 -8.27 6.43
N LEU A 27 12.66 -7.63 6.56
CA LEU A 27 12.02 -7.36 7.84
C LEU A 27 11.15 -8.52 8.34
N ALA A 28 10.73 -9.45 7.47
CA ALA A 28 9.82 -10.55 7.81
C ALA A 28 10.37 -11.51 8.88
N HIS A 29 11.69 -11.55 9.08
CA HIS A 29 12.33 -12.38 10.10
C HIS A 29 12.20 -11.83 11.53
N LYS A 30 11.69 -10.60 11.70
CA LYS A 30 11.45 -10.01 13.02
C LYS A 30 10.06 -10.41 13.51
N ILE A 31 10.00 -11.16 14.62
CA ILE A 31 8.79 -11.80 15.17
C ILE A 31 7.68 -10.78 15.51
N ASP A 32 8.03 -9.53 15.82
CA ASP A 32 7.08 -8.50 16.28
C ASP A 32 6.56 -7.55 15.18
N HIS A 33 6.77 -7.86 13.90
CA HIS A 33 6.35 -6.99 12.80
C HIS A 33 5.35 -7.68 11.86
N SER A 34 4.21 -7.03 11.65
CA SER A 34 3.29 -7.32 10.55
C SER A 34 3.64 -6.38 9.39
N LEU A 35 3.86 -6.91 8.19
CA LEU A 35 4.33 -6.13 7.04
C LEU A 35 3.32 -6.21 5.89
N ALA A 36 2.86 -5.06 5.41
CA ALA A 36 2.02 -4.94 4.22
C ALA A 36 2.78 -4.18 3.12
N VAL A 37 2.60 -4.60 1.86
CA VAL A 37 3.07 -3.85 0.70
C VAL A 37 1.86 -3.46 -0.11
N VAL A 38 1.69 -2.17 -0.39
CA VAL A 38 0.65 -1.63 -1.26
C VAL A 38 1.30 -1.17 -2.56
N ASP A 39 0.86 -1.77 -3.66
CA ASP A 39 1.31 -1.46 -5.03
C ASP A 39 0.30 -0.54 -5.73
N PHE A 40 0.80 0.48 -6.44
CA PHE A 40 0.02 1.46 -7.18
C PHE A 40 -0.18 1.08 -8.65
N HIS A 41 0.12 -0.17 -9.03
CA HIS A 41 -0.11 -0.63 -10.38
C HIS A 41 -1.56 -0.38 -10.87
N ASP A 42 -2.53 -0.75 -10.03
CA ASP A 42 -3.96 -0.56 -10.27
C ASP A 42 -4.50 0.64 -9.48
N TYR A 43 -3.70 1.71 -9.35
CA TYR A 43 -4.11 2.86 -8.55
C TYR A 43 -5.43 3.44 -9.08
N ASP A 44 -6.32 3.71 -8.14
CA ASP A 44 -7.64 4.25 -8.39
C ASP A 44 -7.94 5.27 -7.31
N LEU A 45 -7.41 6.48 -7.48
CA LEU A 45 -7.65 7.61 -6.59
C LEU A 45 -8.19 8.80 -7.40
N PRO A 46 -9.24 9.48 -6.91
CA PRO A 46 -9.69 10.71 -7.52
C PRO A 46 -8.60 11.79 -7.37
N ASN A 47 -8.44 12.60 -8.42
CA ASN A 47 -7.64 13.81 -8.30
C ASN A 47 -8.31 14.78 -7.30
N VAL A 48 -7.49 15.54 -6.59
CA VAL A 48 -7.96 16.57 -5.65
C VAL A 48 -8.94 17.51 -6.35
N GLY A 49 -10.14 17.68 -5.77
CA GLY A 49 -11.21 18.53 -6.30
C GLY A 49 -12.00 17.94 -7.49
N ARG A 50 -11.72 16.70 -7.91
CA ARG A 50 -12.43 16.03 -9.01
C ARG A 50 -13.19 14.77 -8.59
N GLY A 51 -13.25 14.48 -7.31
CA GLY A 51 -13.99 13.34 -6.76
C GLY A 51 -13.77 13.18 -5.27
N VAL A 52 -14.56 12.30 -4.66
CA VAL A 52 -14.49 11.94 -3.25
C VAL A 52 -14.53 10.41 -3.16
N LEU A 53 -13.77 9.83 -2.24
CA LEU A 53 -13.83 8.40 -1.96
C LEU A 53 -15.16 8.08 -1.25
N ASP A 54 -15.86 7.03 -1.69
CA ASP A 54 -17.02 6.51 -0.99
C ASP A 54 -16.57 5.46 0.04
N PRO A 55 -16.63 5.74 1.36
CA PRO A 55 -16.18 4.79 2.38
C PRO A 55 -16.97 3.47 2.40
N ILE A 56 -18.18 3.46 1.83
CA ILE A 56 -19.06 2.28 1.78
C ILE A 56 -18.69 1.40 0.57
N ASN A 57 -18.29 2.03 -0.55
CA ASN A 57 -18.08 1.37 -1.83
C ASN A 57 -16.66 1.59 -2.38
N LEU A 58 -15.64 1.26 -1.58
CA LEU A 58 -14.25 1.35 -1.99
C LEU A 58 -13.90 0.32 -3.07
N SER A 59 -13.14 0.72 -4.08
CA SER A 59 -12.53 -0.24 -5.02
C SER A 59 -11.49 -1.12 -4.33
N ALA A 60 -11.09 -2.22 -4.97
CA ALA A 60 -10.12 -3.16 -4.39
C ALA A 60 -8.79 -2.47 -4.03
N PHE A 61 -8.31 -1.57 -4.90
CA PHE A 61 -7.11 -0.76 -4.63
C PHE A 61 -7.32 0.17 -3.43
N GLN A 62 -8.41 0.94 -3.42
CA GLN A 62 -8.70 1.91 -2.36
C GLN A 62 -8.83 1.22 -1.01
N LYS A 63 -9.55 0.10 -0.95
CA LYS A 63 -9.69 -0.71 0.26
C LYS A 63 -8.32 -1.22 0.74
N ASN A 64 -7.51 -1.79 -0.15
CA ASN A 64 -6.17 -2.27 0.18
C ASN A 64 -5.28 -1.14 0.74
N LEU A 65 -5.29 0.04 0.12
CA LEU A 65 -4.52 1.19 0.59
C LEU A 65 -5.02 1.68 1.96
N ILE A 66 -6.32 1.96 2.08
CA ILE A 66 -6.91 2.57 3.28
C ILE A 66 -6.80 1.63 4.48
N GLU A 67 -7.09 0.33 4.32
CA GLU A 67 -7.06 -0.61 5.45
C GLU A 67 -5.65 -0.87 5.96
N ASN A 68 -4.65 -1.00 5.07
CA ASN A 68 -3.26 -1.18 5.51
C ASN A 68 -2.70 0.12 6.10
N TRP A 69 -3.04 1.27 5.53
CA TRP A 69 -2.59 2.55 6.09
C TRP A 69 -3.24 2.84 7.45
N ALA A 70 -4.54 2.58 7.62
CA ALA A 70 -5.23 2.78 8.90
C ALA A 70 -4.71 1.87 10.02
N LYS A 71 -4.17 0.70 9.68
CA LYS A 71 -3.56 -0.24 10.64
C LYS A 71 -2.10 0.07 10.92
N ALA A 72 -1.45 0.92 10.14
CA ALA A 72 0.00 1.15 10.19
C ALA A 72 0.40 1.93 11.43
N ASP A 73 1.34 1.36 12.18
CA ASP A 73 2.12 2.09 13.18
C ASP A 73 3.29 2.83 12.51
N LEU A 74 3.77 2.31 11.36
CA LEU A 74 4.84 2.87 10.52
C LEU A 74 4.52 2.77 9.03
#